data_AF-A0A9D9UC27-F1
#
_entry.id   AF-A0A9D9UC27-F1
#
_cell.length_a   1.000
_cell.length_b   1.000
_cell.length_c   1.000
_cell.angle_alpha   90.00
_cell.angle_beta   90.00
_cell.angle_gamma   90.00
#
_symmetry.space_group_name_H-M   'P 1'
#
loop_
_entity.id
_entity.type
_entity.pdbx_description
1 polymer ?
#
loop_
_entity_poly.entity_id
_entity_poly.type
_entity_poly.pdbx_seq_one_letter_code
_entity_poly.pdbx_strand_id
1 'polypeptide(L)'
;MMNMNRRAFLRNVSIAGGGVMLGVTLGGCAGDAPPWPNRQAGVLQADAFLQVRPDGSVVLAIHKAEMGQGVATGLATLVAEELEIDPLRLQLEFAEPHPDYNDKEYRSMITGGSASMRNNFDGMREAGAALREMLRQGAAASWGVALADCVARDGAVSLRDGSRSASYGELAAAAAKLPVPTGVARKPPAEWRHIGKHDARVDAVAKVDGSAQFALDVSLPGMLTAVLVRCPHFGGTLERFTADKAQAAAGVRQVLESNGAVAVLAQGYWEARSAAALLEIEWDKGPLAGLDSEAITAGQRRVLAEETGRVVREDGEEPAAGTVARSLSAEYRVPYVAHAALEPMNAVASVTASGAEVWAGNQAPDVLQGLVARLLEIEPQNVRVHSTYIGGAFGRRTYMEFALEAVALSRAVGAPVKVIWSREDDTRHDHYRPAAMASMRADFGDDGKLLGWDARVVAPSVMNTMVGVMLPVMLPRWAPLGVGSVIEPLVARYDPTLT
;
A
#
# COMPACT_ATOMS: atom_id res chain seq x y z
N MET A 1 -29.57 -28.93 -42.34
CA MET A 1 -29.47 -27.51 -41.91
C MET A 1 -28.52 -27.46 -40.71
N MET A 2 -27.61 -26.48 -40.68
CA MET A 2 -26.37 -26.49 -39.90
C MET A 2 -26.52 -26.72 -38.39
N ASN A 3 -25.71 -27.65 -37.89
CA ASN A 3 -25.43 -27.90 -36.48
C ASN A 3 -24.65 -26.73 -35.86
N MET A 4 -25.15 -26.19 -34.76
CA MET A 4 -24.49 -25.15 -33.97
C MET A 4 -23.55 -25.81 -32.96
N ASN A 5 -22.24 -25.50 -33.02
CA ASN A 5 -21.24 -26.00 -32.07
C ASN A 5 -21.39 -25.29 -30.70
N ARG A 6 -21.28 -26.01 -29.58
CA ARG A 6 -21.26 -25.47 -28.19
C ARG A 6 -20.32 -24.26 -28.02
N ARG A 7 -19.22 -24.19 -28.77
CA ARG A 7 -18.30 -23.03 -28.77
C ARG A 7 -18.91 -21.76 -29.38
N ALA A 8 -19.86 -21.88 -30.31
CA ALA A 8 -20.59 -20.75 -30.88
C ALA A 8 -21.75 -20.29 -29.97
N PHE A 9 -22.33 -21.19 -29.16
CA PHE A 9 -23.33 -20.80 -28.16
C PHE A 9 -22.70 -19.97 -27.03
N LEU A 10 -21.55 -20.40 -26.49
CA LEU A 10 -20.83 -19.64 -25.45
C LEU A 10 -20.28 -18.30 -25.95
N ARG A 11 -20.03 -18.15 -27.25
CA ARG A 11 -19.63 -16.87 -27.86
C ARG A 11 -20.81 -15.90 -28.06
N ASN A 12 -22.05 -16.39 -28.03
CA ASN A 12 -23.25 -15.60 -28.35
C ASN A 12 -24.12 -15.27 -27.12
N VAL A 13 -23.83 -15.83 -25.94
CA VAL A 13 -24.51 -15.45 -24.67
C VAL A 13 -24.00 -14.11 -24.11
N SER A 14 -22.93 -13.55 -24.67
CA SER A 14 -22.40 -12.22 -24.31
C SER A 14 -23.26 -11.03 -24.80
N ILE A 15 -24.45 -11.24 -25.36
CA ILE A 15 -25.31 -10.16 -25.89
C ILE A 15 -26.65 -9.98 -25.15
N ALA A 16 -27.00 -10.80 -24.14
CA ALA A 16 -28.23 -10.57 -23.39
C ALA A 16 -28.11 -10.90 -21.90
N GLY A 17 -27.91 -9.87 -21.08
CA GLY A 17 -28.18 -9.88 -19.64
C GLY A 17 -26.97 -10.07 -18.73
N GLY A 18 -26.43 -8.94 -18.25
CA GLY A 18 -25.74 -8.84 -16.95
C GLY A 18 -24.46 -9.66 -16.76
N GLY A 19 -23.32 -9.11 -17.18
CA GLY A 19 -22.02 -9.65 -16.79
C GLY A 19 -20.86 -8.94 -17.48
N VAL A 20 -20.22 -8.02 -16.77
CA VAL A 20 -18.83 -7.66 -17.05
C VAL A 20 -18.00 -8.03 -15.83
N MET A 21 -17.68 -9.33 -15.73
CA MET A 21 -16.44 -9.76 -15.09
C MET A 21 -15.36 -9.73 -16.17
N LEU A 22 -14.55 -8.67 -16.20
CA LEU A 22 -13.30 -8.67 -16.94
C LEU A 22 -12.20 -9.27 -16.06
N GLY A 23 -12.34 -10.57 -15.80
CA GLY A 23 -11.22 -11.43 -15.42
C GLY A 23 -10.51 -11.86 -16.69
N VAL A 24 -9.50 -11.10 -17.11
CA VAL A 24 -8.55 -11.54 -18.15
C VAL A 24 -7.18 -11.65 -17.50
N THR A 25 -6.97 -12.73 -16.74
CA THR A 25 -5.63 -13.29 -16.59
C THR A 25 -5.36 -14.14 -17.83
N LEU A 26 -4.75 -13.54 -18.86
CA LEU A 26 -4.09 -14.31 -19.91
C LEU A 26 -2.81 -14.89 -19.31
N GLY A 27 -2.96 -15.97 -18.55
CA GLY A 27 -1.88 -16.87 -18.19
C GLY A 27 -1.37 -17.57 -19.44
N GLY A 28 -0.51 -16.87 -20.18
CA GLY A 28 0.28 -17.45 -21.24
C GLY A 28 1.36 -18.33 -20.63
N CYS A 29 1.13 -19.64 -20.67
CA CYS A 29 2.05 -20.71 -20.31
C CYS A 29 2.48 -20.73 -18.83
N ALA A 30 2.26 -21.85 -18.15
CA ALA A 30 2.94 -22.18 -16.90
C ALA A 30 4.45 -22.28 -17.17
N GLY A 31 5.12 -21.12 -17.24
CA GLY A 31 6.52 -20.99 -16.93
C GLY A 31 6.68 -21.09 -15.42
N ASP A 32 7.85 -21.55 -14.98
CA ASP A 32 8.20 -21.62 -13.57
C ASP A 32 7.77 -20.35 -12.84
N ALA A 33 7.10 -20.50 -11.69
CA ALA A 33 6.76 -19.35 -10.87
C ALA A 33 8.02 -18.49 -10.68
N PRO A 34 7.92 -17.15 -10.79
CA PRO A 34 9.08 -16.28 -10.61
C PRO A 34 9.79 -16.65 -9.31
N PRO A 35 11.13 -16.69 -9.30
CA PRO A 35 11.87 -17.00 -8.08
C PRO A 35 11.49 -15.99 -7.01
N TRP A 36 11.33 -16.47 -5.78
CA TRP A 36 11.05 -15.59 -4.64
C TRP A 36 12.03 -14.42 -4.59
N PRO A 37 11.56 -13.21 -4.27
CA PRO A 37 12.43 -12.05 -4.20
C PRO A 37 13.54 -12.30 -3.16
N ASN A 38 14.76 -11.87 -3.50
CA ASN A 38 15.95 -12.01 -2.67
C ASN A 38 16.30 -13.45 -2.25
N ARG A 39 15.88 -14.47 -3.01
CA ARG A 39 16.31 -15.86 -2.79
C ARG A 39 17.83 -15.99 -2.87
N GLN A 40 18.45 -16.42 -1.78
CA GLN A 40 19.88 -16.68 -1.71
C GLN A 40 20.18 -18.18 -1.74
N ALA A 41 21.26 -18.56 -2.42
CA ALA A 41 21.73 -19.95 -2.42
C ALA A 41 22.14 -20.38 -1.01
N GLY A 42 21.70 -21.57 -0.58
CA GLY A 42 22.01 -22.09 0.75
C GLY A 42 21.11 -21.59 1.89
N VAL A 43 20.13 -20.73 1.60
CA VAL A 43 19.10 -20.30 2.55
C VAL A 43 17.88 -21.23 2.43
N LEU A 44 17.32 -21.65 3.56
CA LEU A 44 16.03 -22.34 3.59
C LEU A 44 14.94 -21.29 3.37
N GLN A 45 14.24 -21.37 2.24
CA GLN A 45 13.11 -20.50 1.93
C GLN A 45 11.87 -21.36 1.69
N ALA A 46 10.99 -21.42 2.69
CA ALA A 46 9.80 -22.27 2.67
C ALA A 46 8.71 -21.70 1.77
N ASP A 47 8.60 -20.38 1.73
CA ASP A 47 7.64 -19.62 0.95
C ASP A 47 8.17 -18.20 0.69
N ALA A 48 7.31 -17.31 0.18
CA ALA A 48 7.65 -15.91 -0.05
C ALA A 48 8.05 -15.15 1.23
N PHE A 49 7.51 -15.54 2.39
CA PHE A 49 7.56 -14.77 3.62
C PHE A 49 8.74 -15.14 4.50
N LEU A 50 9.13 -16.41 4.53
CA LEU A 50 10.07 -16.91 5.53
C LEU A 50 11.36 -17.46 4.94
N GLN A 51 12.47 -17.00 5.52
CA GLN A 51 13.80 -17.52 5.25
C GLN A 51 14.53 -17.86 6.55
N VAL A 52 15.30 -18.95 6.54
CA VAL A 52 16.27 -19.26 7.61
C VAL A 52 17.66 -19.23 7.00
N ARG A 53 18.45 -18.24 7.44
CA ARG A 53 19.82 -18.02 6.98
C ARG A 53 20.79 -19.02 7.64
N PRO A 54 21.98 -19.24 7.05
CA PRO A 54 22.98 -20.15 7.62
C PRO A 54 23.46 -19.78 9.03
N ASP A 55 23.36 -18.50 9.41
CA ASP A 55 23.68 -18.03 10.76
C ASP A 55 22.56 -18.29 11.79
N GLY A 56 21.46 -18.92 11.37
CA GLY A 56 20.30 -19.24 12.20
C GLY A 56 19.30 -18.11 12.38
N SER A 57 19.52 -16.95 11.73
CA SER A 57 18.52 -15.90 11.72
C SER A 57 17.30 -16.29 10.88
N VAL A 58 16.12 -16.02 11.43
CA VAL A 58 14.84 -16.21 10.75
C VAL A 58 14.38 -14.86 10.24
N VAL A 59 14.31 -14.71 8.93
CA VAL A 59 13.87 -13.49 8.27
C VAL A 59 12.39 -13.62 7.91
N LEU A 60 11.62 -12.60 8.26
CA LEU A 60 10.25 -12.41 7.84
C LEU A 60 10.17 -11.23 6.86
N ALA A 61 9.78 -11.53 5.63
CA ALA A 61 9.44 -10.52 4.64
C ALA A 61 8.11 -9.83 5.02
N ILE A 62 8.16 -8.53 5.24
CA ILE A 62 7.02 -7.69 5.61
C ILE A 62 6.48 -7.02 4.36
N HIS A 63 5.31 -7.46 3.93
CA HIS A 63 4.60 -6.95 2.75
C HIS A 63 3.57 -5.86 3.05
N LYS A 64 3.49 -5.41 4.30
CA LYS A 64 2.56 -4.37 4.74
C LYS A 64 3.34 -3.20 5.34
N ALA A 65 2.86 -1.98 5.10
CA ALA A 65 3.48 -0.77 5.60
C ALA A 65 3.24 -0.61 7.11
N GLU A 66 4.31 -0.41 7.88
CA GLU A 66 4.26 -0.12 9.32
C GLU A 66 4.27 1.39 9.56
N MET A 67 3.14 1.91 10.04
CA MET A 67 2.83 3.34 10.14
C MET A 67 2.51 3.76 11.58
N GLY A 68 2.77 2.89 12.56
CA GLY A 68 2.42 3.08 13.97
C GLY A 68 1.33 2.13 14.46
N GLN A 69 0.64 1.41 13.57
CA GLN A 69 -0.46 0.50 13.91
C GLN A 69 -0.02 -0.89 14.41
N GLY A 70 1.26 -1.24 14.32
CA GLY A 70 1.79 -2.51 14.84
C GLY A 70 1.50 -3.71 13.94
N VAL A 71 1.37 -3.49 12.63
CA VAL A 71 1.15 -4.58 11.66
C VAL A 71 2.37 -5.50 11.59
N ALA A 72 3.58 -4.94 11.62
CA ALA A 72 4.80 -5.74 11.58
C ALA A 72 4.89 -6.67 12.80
N THR A 73 4.55 -6.14 13.98
CA THR A 73 4.45 -6.90 15.23
C THR A 73 3.38 -7.99 15.14
N GLY A 74 2.20 -7.66 14.61
CA GLY A 74 1.11 -8.62 14.43
C GLY A 74 1.50 -9.78 13.52
N LEU A 75 2.05 -9.51 12.33
CA LEU A 75 2.50 -10.54 11.38
C LEU A 75 3.62 -11.41 11.98
N ALA A 76 4.62 -10.78 12.63
CA ALA A 76 5.70 -11.47 13.32
C ALA A 76 5.17 -12.39 14.44
N THR A 77 4.20 -11.92 15.22
CA THR A 77 3.58 -12.71 16.30
C THR A 77 2.89 -13.96 15.77
N LEU A 78 2.18 -13.86 14.64
CA LEU A 78 1.50 -14.99 14.01
C LEU A 78 2.47 -16.07 13.52
N VAL A 79 3.56 -15.65 12.86
CA VAL A 79 4.63 -16.54 12.41
C VAL A 79 5.31 -17.20 13.60
N ALA A 80 5.75 -16.39 14.57
CA ALA A 80 6.52 -16.82 15.72
C ALA A 80 5.76 -17.82 16.60
N GLU A 81 4.44 -17.62 16.77
CA GLU A 81 3.56 -18.55 17.47
C GLU A 81 3.65 -19.96 16.91
N GLU A 82 3.55 -20.08 15.58
CA GLU A 82 3.57 -21.37 14.90
C GLU A 82 5.00 -21.89 14.75
N LEU A 83 5.99 -21.02 14.61
CA LEU A 83 7.39 -21.39 14.45
C LEU A 83 8.06 -21.73 15.79
N GLU A 84 7.36 -21.59 16.92
CA GLU A 84 7.88 -21.83 18.27
C GLU A 84 9.15 -21.00 18.56
N ILE A 85 9.11 -19.71 18.26
CA ILE A 85 10.18 -18.74 18.58
C ILE A 85 9.60 -17.52 19.27
N ASP A 86 10.46 -16.77 19.97
CA ASP A 86 10.12 -15.43 20.43
C ASP A 86 9.95 -14.50 19.21
N PRO A 87 8.84 -13.72 19.10
CA PRO A 87 8.67 -12.75 18.03
C PRO A 87 9.85 -11.78 17.86
N LEU A 88 10.56 -11.43 18.94
CA LEU A 88 11.71 -10.53 18.92
C LEU A 88 12.96 -11.15 18.27
N ARG A 89 12.97 -12.45 18.01
CA ARG A 89 14.06 -13.13 17.29
C ARG A 89 13.91 -13.10 15.78
N LEU A 90 12.77 -12.63 15.26
CA LEU A 90 12.55 -12.45 13.84
C LEU A 90 13.30 -11.21 13.34
N GLN A 91 14.06 -11.37 12.26
CA GLN A 91 14.59 -10.25 11.49
C GLN A 91 13.53 -9.82 10.47
N LEU A 92 13.15 -8.55 10.49
CA LEU A 92 12.16 -8.04 9.56
C LEU A 92 12.84 -7.37 8.38
N GLU A 93 12.40 -7.74 7.18
CA GLU A 93 12.85 -7.10 5.94
C GLU A 93 11.62 -6.71 5.13
N PHE A 94 11.56 -5.46 4.64
CA PHE A 94 10.46 -5.07 3.77
C PHE A 94 10.53 -5.86 2.46
N ALA A 95 9.40 -6.42 2.08
CA ALA A 95 9.32 -7.23 0.88
C ALA A 95 9.40 -6.36 -0.37
N GLU A 96 10.08 -6.86 -1.40
CA GLU A 96 10.00 -6.28 -2.74
C GLU A 96 8.67 -6.67 -3.41
N PRO A 97 8.18 -5.86 -4.37
CA PRO A 97 6.98 -6.19 -5.14
C PRO A 97 7.00 -7.62 -5.72
N HIS A 98 6.03 -8.43 -5.32
CA HIS A 98 5.86 -9.78 -5.84
C HIS A 98 4.39 -10.23 -5.75
N PRO A 99 3.84 -10.96 -6.75
CA PRO A 99 2.45 -11.41 -6.73
C PRO A 99 2.03 -12.22 -5.50
N ASP A 100 2.95 -12.96 -4.88
CA ASP A 100 2.66 -13.75 -3.68
C ASP A 100 2.42 -12.92 -2.41
N TYR A 101 2.76 -11.64 -2.46
CA TYR A 101 2.44 -10.67 -1.42
C TYR A 101 1.12 -9.94 -1.68
N ASN A 102 0.42 -10.24 -2.78
CA ASN A 102 -0.80 -9.55 -3.11
C ASN A 102 -1.90 -9.88 -2.11
N ASP A 103 -2.60 -8.84 -1.67
CA ASP A 103 -3.74 -8.98 -0.79
C ASP A 103 -4.86 -9.77 -1.50
N LYS A 104 -5.53 -10.67 -0.78
CA LYS A 104 -6.60 -11.51 -1.35
C LYS A 104 -7.79 -10.68 -1.83
N GLU A 105 -8.07 -9.57 -1.15
CA GLU A 105 -9.20 -8.67 -1.44
C GLU A 105 -8.85 -7.71 -2.58
N TYR A 106 -7.68 -7.08 -2.51
CA TYR A 106 -7.28 -6.04 -3.47
C TYR A 106 -6.47 -6.55 -4.66
N ARG A 107 -5.99 -7.80 -4.62
CA ARG A 107 -5.13 -8.42 -5.65
C ARG A 107 -3.85 -7.63 -5.97
N SER A 108 -3.41 -6.82 -5.02
CA SER A 108 -2.22 -5.96 -5.08
C SER A 108 -1.55 -5.96 -3.70
N MET A 109 -0.25 -5.72 -3.67
CA MET A 109 0.54 -5.58 -2.46
C MET A 109 0.23 -4.23 -1.80
N ILE A 110 -0.92 -4.11 -1.14
CA ILE A 110 -1.40 -2.85 -0.55
C ILE A 110 -1.66 -2.95 0.96
N THR A 111 -1.42 -1.86 1.67
CA THR A 111 -1.86 -1.63 3.04
C THR A 111 -2.99 -0.62 3.06
N GLY A 112 -4.22 -1.09 3.32
CA GLY A 112 -5.42 -0.27 3.33
C GLY A 112 -6.63 -1.02 3.90
N GLY A 113 -7.76 -0.33 4.05
CA GLY A 113 -9.05 -0.95 4.45
C GLY A 113 -9.05 -1.68 5.80
N SER A 114 -8.08 -1.39 6.68
CA SER A 114 -7.85 -2.14 7.93
C SER A 114 -7.72 -3.65 7.70
N ALA A 115 -7.24 -4.06 6.52
CA ALA A 115 -7.30 -5.44 6.06
C ALA A 115 -6.06 -6.27 6.41
N SER A 116 -4.94 -5.64 6.76
CA SER A 116 -3.64 -6.33 6.91
C SER A 116 -3.69 -7.53 7.85
N MET A 117 -4.22 -7.39 9.07
CA MET A 117 -4.32 -8.52 10.00
C MET A 117 -5.41 -9.51 9.57
N ARG A 118 -6.61 -9.01 9.21
CA ARG A 118 -7.75 -9.85 8.80
C ARG A 118 -7.41 -10.77 7.63
N ASN A 119 -6.70 -10.27 6.62
CA ASN A 119 -6.42 -11.01 5.39
C ASN A 119 -5.18 -11.92 5.51
N ASN A 120 -4.32 -11.69 6.50
CA ASN A 120 -3.06 -12.43 6.68
C ASN A 120 -3.02 -13.32 7.93
N PHE A 121 -4.07 -13.28 8.78
CA PHE A 121 -4.11 -14.05 10.04
C PHE A 121 -3.82 -15.53 9.82
N ASP A 122 -4.52 -16.14 8.87
CA ASP A 122 -4.36 -17.57 8.61
C ASP A 122 -3.08 -17.88 7.84
N GLY A 123 -2.79 -17.11 6.77
CA GLY A 123 -1.65 -17.36 5.88
C GLY A 123 -0.30 -17.23 6.59
N MET A 124 -0.12 -16.27 7.49
CA MET A 124 1.13 -16.13 8.26
C MET A 124 1.33 -17.30 9.23
N ARG A 125 0.24 -17.81 9.81
CA ARG A 125 0.29 -18.98 10.67
C ARG A 125 0.60 -20.26 9.87
N GLU A 126 0.03 -20.38 8.67
CA GLU A 126 0.35 -21.48 7.75
C GLU A 126 1.84 -21.47 7.38
N ALA A 127 2.40 -20.31 7.02
CA ALA A 127 3.82 -20.12 6.75
C ALA A 127 4.71 -20.57 7.92
N GLY A 128 4.42 -20.06 9.14
CA GLY A 128 5.17 -20.43 10.35
C GLY A 128 5.09 -21.93 10.67
N ALA A 129 3.91 -22.54 10.51
CA ALA A 129 3.71 -23.97 10.76
C ALA A 129 4.43 -24.84 9.72
N ALA A 130 4.39 -24.46 8.45
CA ALA A 130 5.11 -25.16 7.38
C ALA A 130 6.62 -25.13 7.61
N LEU A 131 7.18 -23.97 7.96
CA LEU A 131 8.61 -23.86 8.26
C LEU A 131 9.01 -24.69 9.50
N ARG A 132 8.21 -24.64 10.58
CA ARG A 132 8.41 -25.51 11.76
C ARG A 132 8.50 -26.98 11.35
N GLU A 133 7.58 -27.41 10.48
CA GLU A 133 7.50 -28.80 10.04
C GLU A 133 8.68 -29.19 9.15
N MET A 134 9.13 -28.32 8.23
CA MET A 134 10.35 -28.53 7.44
C MET A 134 11.58 -28.72 8.34
N LEU A 135 11.71 -27.92 9.40
CA LEU A 135 12.82 -28.01 10.35
C LEU A 135 12.78 -29.32 11.14
N ARG A 136 11.60 -29.76 11.59
CA ARG A 136 11.41 -31.06 12.25
C ARG A 136 11.74 -32.23 11.32
N GLN A 137 11.35 -32.15 10.05
CA GLN A 137 11.70 -33.16 9.04
C GLN A 137 13.20 -33.18 8.75
N GLY A 138 13.84 -32.01 8.66
CA GLY A 138 15.30 -31.88 8.51
C GLY A 138 16.05 -32.52 9.67
N ALA A 139 15.58 -32.32 10.91
CA ALA A 139 16.10 -32.98 12.11
C ALA A 139 15.91 -34.49 12.06
N ALA A 140 14.69 -34.96 11.78
CA ALA A 140 14.36 -36.38 11.70
C ALA A 140 15.24 -37.10 10.66
N ALA A 141 15.40 -36.50 9.48
CA ALA A 141 16.26 -37.02 8.42
C ALA A 141 17.75 -37.04 8.81
N SER A 142 18.21 -35.98 9.48
CA SER A 142 19.61 -35.85 9.90
C SER A 142 19.97 -36.75 11.09
N TRP A 143 18.99 -37.11 11.93
CA TRP A 143 19.19 -37.94 13.11
C TRP A 143 18.81 -39.41 12.90
N GLY A 144 18.12 -39.73 11.81
CA GLY A 144 17.66 -41.10 11.52
C GLY A 144 16.57 -41.57 12.49
N VAL A 145 15.67 -40.67 12.90
CA VAL A 145 14.62 -40.91 13.90
C VAL A 145 13.22 -40.67 13.30
N ALA A 146 12.17 -41.07 14.03
CA ALA A 146 10.81 -40.73 13.64
C ALA A 146 10.53 -39.24 13.87
N LEU A 147 9.82 -38.62 12.94
CA LEU A 147 9.39 -37.21 13.04
C LEU A 147 8.57 -36.92 14.31
N ALA A 148 7.80 -37.89 14.80
CA ALA A 148 7.02 -37.79 16.03
C ALA A 148 7.88 -37.58 17.29
N ASP A 149 9.15 -37.96 17.23
CA ASP A 149 10.12 -37.79 18.31
C ASP A 149 10.80 -36.41 18.28
N CYS A 150 10.72 -35.69 17.15
CA CYS A 150 11.25 -34.34 16.99
C CYS A 150 10.24 -33.28 17.45
N VAL A 151 10.60 -32.48 18.46
CA VAL A 151 9.78 -31.40 19.04
C VAL A 151 10.47 -30.06 18.78
N ALA A 152 9.75 -29.13 18.16
CA ALA A 152 10.20 -27.75 17.97
C ALA A 152 9.82 -26.90 19.18
N ARG A 153 10.78 -26.15 19.73
CA ARG A 153 10.57 -25.25 20.86
C ARG A 153 11.68 -24.22 20.95
N ASP A 154 11.32 -22.98 21.22
CA ASP A 154 12.22 -21.85 21.48
C ASP A 154 13.37 -21.73 20.44
N GLY A 155 13.05 -21.93 19.16
CA GLY A 155 14.00 -21.79 18.03
C GLY A 155 14.98 -22.93 17.83
N ALA A 156 14.67 -24.09 18.40
CA ALA A 156 15.42 -25.33 18.20
C ALA A 156 14.45 -26.50 17.98
N VAL A 157 14.97 -27.56 17.37
CA VAL A 157 14.32 -28.88 17.39
C VAL A 157 15.11 -29.77 18.34
N SER A 158 14.42 -30.51 19.18
CA SER A 158 15.00 -31.49 20.11
C SER A 158 14.26 -32.82 20.02
N LEU A 159 14.93 -33.91 20.41
CA LEU A 159 14.26 -35.17 20.66
C LEU A 159 13.41 -35.06 21.92
N ARG A 160 12.27 -35.74 21.95
CA ARG A 160 11.33 -35.72 23.09
C ARG A 160 11.97 -36.16 24.41
N ASP A 161 12.98 -37.03 24.35
CA ASP A 161 13.77 -37.48 25.50
C ASP A 161 14.90 -36.51 25.91
N GLY A 162 15.09 -35.42 25.16
CA GLY A 162 16.13 -34.42 25.39
C GLY A 162 17.54 -34.85 25.03
N SER A 163 17.74 -36.04 24.46
CA SER A 163 19.08 -36.61 24.20
C SER A 163 19.84 -35.89 23.08
N ARG A 164 19.13 -35.18 22.20
CA ARG A 164 19.70 -34.43 21.08
C ARG A 164 18.90 -33.16 20.80
N SER A 165 19.59 -32.10 20.42
CA SER A 165 18.99 -30.82 20.02
C SER A 165 19.84 -30.16 18.93
N ALA A 166 19.21 -29.38 18.06
CA ALA A 166 19.87 -28.51 17.08
C ALA A 166 19.03 -27.23 16.88
N SER A 167 19.71 -26.10 16.69
CA SER A 167 19.08 -24.83 16.32
C SER A 167 18.48 -24.90 14.92
N TYR A 168 17.59 -23.96 14.60
CA TYR A 168 17.02 -23.87 13.25
C TYR A 168 18.08 -23.61 12.16
N GLY A 169 19.13 -22.84 12.47
CA GLY A 169 20.24 -22.61 11.54
C GLY A 169 20.99 -23.88 11.18
N GLU A 170 21.31 -24.71 12.17
CA GLU A 170 21.97 -26.00 11.96
C GLU A 170 21.14 -26.97 11.12
N LEU A 171 19.80 -26.85 11.17
CA LEU A 171 18.87 -27.70 10.45
C LEU A 171 18.47 -27.16 9.06
N ALA A 172 18.68 -25.87 8.81
CA ALA A 172 18.19 -25.18 7.61
C ALA A 172 18.67 -25.85 6.31
N ALA A 173 19.95 -26.18 6.22
CA ALA A 173 20.53 -26.81 5.03
C ALA A 173 20.01 -28.23 4.77
N ALA A 174 19.65 -28.98 5.81
CA ALA A 174 19.04 -30.30 5.68
C ALA A 174 17.56 -30.18 5.27
N ALA A 175 16.82 -29.30 5.94
CA ALA A 175 15.42 -29.02 5.67
C ALA A 175 15.20 -28.46 4.24
N ALA A 176 16.11 -27.65 3.73
CA ALA A 176 16.02 -27.04 2.40
C ALA A 176 16.06 -28.06 1.24
N LYS A 177 16.47 -29.31 1.51
CA LYS A 177 16.50 -30.40 0.53
C LYS A 177 15.20 -31.20 0.47
N LEU A 178 14.26 -30.92 1.38
CA LEU A 178 13.00 -31.62 1.51
C LEU A 178 11.87 -30.82 0.84
N PRO A 179 10.81 -31.50 0.36
CA PRO A 179 9.64 -30.80 -0.16
C PRO A 179 8.96 -29.98 0.94
N VAL A 180 8.38 -28.84 0.57
CA VAL A 180 7.57 -28.02 1.49
C VAL A 180 6.30 -28.81 1.83
N PRO A 181 6.00 -29.05 3.13
CA PRO A 181 4.83 -29.82 3.53
C PRO A 181 3.54 -29.04 3.29
N THR A 182 2.46 -29.75 2.95
CA THR A 182 1.13 -29.18 2.78
C THR A 182 0.19 -29.69 3.88
N GLY A 183 -0.85 -28.92 4.21
CA GLY A 183 -1.85 -29.32 5.21
C GLY A 183 -1.31 -29.43 6.63
N VAL A 184 -0.23 -28.71 6.97
CA VAL A 184 0.34 -28.70 8.33
C VAL A 184 -0.67 -28.10 9.30
N ALA A 185 -0.96 -28.85 10.38
CA ALA A 185 -1.85 -28.39 11.42
C ALA A 185 -1.25 -27.18 12.17
N ARG A 186 -2.10 -26.17 12.37
CA ARG A 186 -1.80 -24.97 13.14
C ARG A 186 -2.18 -25.16 14.60
N LYS A 187 -1.52 -24.45 15.50
CA LYS A 187 -1.80 -24.54 16.93
C LYS A 187 -3.24 -24.09 17.26
N PRO A 188 -4.00 -24.84 18.06
CA PRO A 188 -5.32 -24.37 18.50
C PRO A 188 -5.17 -23.15 19.43
N PRO A 189 -6.20 -22.29 19.56
CA PRO A 189 -6.14 -21.11 20.44
C PRO A 189 -5.72 -21.39 21.89
N ALA A 190 -6.05 -22.57 22.42
CA ALA A 190 -5.67 -22.99 23.76
C ALA A 190 -4.15 -23.14 23.95
N GLU A 191 -3.39 -23.34 22.87
CA GLU A 191 -1.93 -23.53 22.88
C GLU A 191 -1.16 -22.25 22.53
N TRP A 192 -1.86 -21.15 22.25
CA TRP A 192 -1.20 -19.89 21.88
C TRP A 192 -0.40 -19.32 23.05
N ARG A 193 0.86 -18.96 22.79
CA ARG A 193 1.80 -18.35 23.74
C ARG A 193 1.95 -16.85 23.53
N HIS A 194 1.85 -16.39 22.28
CA HIS A 194 2.12 -15.02 21.84
C HIS A 194 0.86 -14.35 21.27
N ILE A 195 0.01 -15.06 20.52
CA ILE A 195 -1.21 -14.46 19.96
C ILE A 195 -2.14 -14.01 21.10
N GLY A 196 -2.45 -12.71 21.11
CA GLY A 196 -3.28 -12.07 22.15
C GLY A 196 -2.58 -11.88 23.50
N LYS A 197 -1.28 -12.18 23.60
CA LYS A 197 -0.48 -12.13 24.85
C LYS A 197 0.81 -11.32 24.74
N HIS A 198 1.38 -11.19 23.53
CA HIS A 198 2.59 -10.43 23.28
C HIS A 198 2.30 -8.93 23.20
N ASP A 199 3.05 -8.12 23.95
CA ASP A 199 2.89 -6.67 24.07
C ASP A 199 4.15 -5.86 23.67
N ALA A 200 5.26 -6.53 23.34
CA ALA A 200 6.45 -5.89 22.83
C ALA A 200 6.37 -5.66 21.32
N ARG A 201 6.95 -4.55 20.85
CA ARG A 201 7.02 -4.26 19.41
C ARG A 201 8.35 -4.73 18.84
N VAL A 202 8.28 -5.57 17.81
CA VAL A 202 9.45 -6.11 17.09
C VAL A 202 10.26 -5.03 16.38
N ASP A 203 9.65 -3.89 16.10
CA ASP A 203 10.24 -2.72 15.45
C ASP A 203 10.58 -1.58 16.43
N ALA A 204 10.37 -1.76 17.75
CA ALA A 204 10.57 -0.69 18.73
C ALA A 204 12.03 -0.29 18.89
N VAL A 205 12.95 -1.25 19.00
CA VAL A 205 14.38 -0.95 19.25
C VAL A 205 14.91 -0.04 18.16
N ALA A 206 14.71 -0.41 16.90
CA ALA A 206 15.19 0.37 15.76
C ALA A 206 14.60 1.79 15.71
N LYS A 207 13.35 1.96 16.14
CA LYS A 207 12.70 3.28 16.18
C LYS A 207 13.18 4.15 17.33
N VAL A 208 13.55 3.56 18.47
CA VAL A 208 13.98 4.28 19.67
C VAL A 208 15.47 4.64 19.63
N ASP A 209 16.31 3.78 19.06
CA ASP A 209 17.74 4.05 18.92
C ASP A 209 18.14 4.81 17.64
N GLY A 210 17.17 5.04 16.74
CA GLY A 210 17.36 5.79 15.50
C GLY A 210 17.97 4.97 14.35
N SER A 211 18.07 3.64 14.47
CA SER A 211 18.57 2.78 13.39
C SER A 211 17.51 2.44 12.32
N ALA A 212 16.23 2.66 12.61
CA ALA A 212 15.14 2.51 11.63
C ALA A 212 15.33 3.46 10.44
N GLN A 213 15.39 2.89 9.24
CA GLN A 213 15.66 3.63 8.01
C GLN A 213 14.36 4.14 7.38
N PHE A 214 14.25 5.47 7.27
CA PHE A 214 13.26 6.17 6.46
C PHE A 214 13.87 6.56 5.11
N ALA A 215 13.04 6.98 4.14
CA ALA A 215 13.58 7.39 2.84
C ALA A 215 14.45 8.66 2.94
N LEU A 216 14.23 9.49 3.97
CA LEU A 216 15.09 10.64 4.28
C LEU A 216 16.50 10.26 4.72
N ASP A 217 16.73 9.06 5.24
CA ASP A 217 18.04 8.62 5.73
C ASP A 217 18.92 8.06 4.59
N VAL A 218 18.32 7.73 3.44
CA VAL A 218 19.04 7.20 2.28
C VAL A 218 20.04 8.21 1.75
N SER A 219 21.29 7.78 1.56
CA SER A 219 22.35 8.60 0.98
C SER A 219 23.09 7.82 -0.09
N LEU A 220 23.11 8.36 -1.32
CA LEU A 220 23.77 7.75 -2.47
C LEU A 220 24.92 8.65 -2.98
N PRO A 221 25.99 8.07 -3.53
CA PRO A 221 27.07 8.85 -4.13
C PRO A 221 26.55 9.80 -5.22
N GLY A 222 26.93 11.09 -5.13
CA GLY A 222 26.55 12.11 -6.11
C GLY A 222 25.07 12.53 -6.07
N MET A 223 24.31 12.11 -5.06
CA MET A 223 22.90 12.42 -4.92
C MET A 223 22.65 13.93 -4.77
N LEU A 224 21.60 14.43 -5.43
CA LEU A 224 21.08 15.78 -5.27
C LEU A 224 19.84 15.77 -4.39
N THR A 225 19.59 16.87 -3.68
CA THR A 225 18.32 17.12 -3.00
C THR A 225 17.48 18.09 -3.82
N ALA A 226 16.21 17.77 -4.02
CA ALA A 226 15.26 18.57 -4.78
C ALA A 226 14.12 19.06 -3.90
N VAL A 227 13.78 20.34 -4.08
CA VAL A 227 12.51 20.92 -3.63
C VAL A 227 11.73 21.40 -4.84
N LEU A 228 10.40 21.31 -4.79
CA LEU A 228 9.54 21.75 -5.88
C LEU A 228 8.62 22.87 -5.40
N VAL A 229 8.51 23.94 -6.18
CA VAL A 229 7.52 25.01 -6.00
C VAL A 229 6.35 24.73 -6.94
N ARG A 230 5.17 24.48 -6.37
CA ARG A 230 3.95 24.06 -7.07
C ARG A 230 2.93 25.20 -7.14
N CYS A 231 2.01 25.10 -8.10
CA CYS A 231 0.93 26.08 -8.23
C CYS A 231 0.06 26.10 -6.95
N PRO A 232 -0.09 27.25 -6.26
CA PRO A 232 -0.88 27.32 -5.03
C PRO A 232 -2.39 27.23 -5.26
N HIS A 233 -2.85 27.24 -6.51
CA HIS A 233 -4.25 27.14 -6.88
C HIS A 233 -4.58 25.72 -7.37
N PHE A 234 -5.61 25.09 -6.80
CA PHE A 234 -6.08 23.79 -7.28
C PHE A 234 -6.50 23.87 -8.75
N GLY A 235 -6.05 22.91 -9.56
CA GLY A 235 -6.30 22.89 -10.99
C GLY A 235 -5.55 23.95 -11.80
N GLY A 236 -4.68 24.74 -11.16
CA GLY A 236 -3.79 25.67 -11.84
C GLY A 236 -2.51 24.99 -12.36
N THR A 237 -1.80 25.68 -13.24
CA THR A 237 -0.59 25.19 -13.91
C THR A 237 0.49 26.26 -13.97
N LEU A 238 1.74 25.84 -14.18
CA LEU A 238 2.83 26.76 -14.47
C LEU A 238 2.58 27.49 -15.80
N GLU A 239 2.63 28.83 -15.78
CA GLU A 239 2.55 29.63 -17.01
C GLU A 239 3.95 30.04 -17.46
N ARG A 240 4.72 30.67 -16.57
CA ARG A 240 6.13 31.02 -16.82
C ARG A 240 6.92 31.19 -15.52
N PHE A 241 8.24 31.04 -15.58
CA PHE A 241 9.12 31.34 -14.46
C PHE A 241 10.46 31.93 -14.92
N THR A 242 11.11 32.69 -14.02
CA THR A 242 12.49 33.15 -14.15
C THR A 242 13.33 32.58 -13.01
N ALA A 243 14.48 31.99 -13.36
CA ALA A 243 15.29 31.22 -12.43
C ALA A 243 16.72 31.75 -12.22
N ASP A 244 17.15 32.82 -12.89
CA ASP A 244 18.56 33.25 -12.90
C ASP A 244 19.15 33.41 -11.49
N LYS A 245 18.40 34.03 -10.57
CA LYS A 245 18.83 34.21 -9.18
C LYS A 245 18.93 32.88 -8.42
N ALA A 246 17.95 31.98 -8.61
CA ALA A 246 17.95 30.66 -8.00
C ALA A 246 19.08 29.79 -8.55
N GLN A 247 19.28 29.81 -9.87
CA GLN A 247 20.31 29.04 -10.57
C GLN A 247 21.73 29.48 -10.21
N ALA A 248 21.94 30.76 -9.92
CA ALA A 248 23.22 31.31 -9.48
C ALA A 248 23.51 31.12 -7.97
N ALA A 249 22.53 30.65 -7.18
CA ALA A 249 22.71 30.48 -5.75
C ALA A 249 23.70 29.34 -5.42
N ALA A 250 24.44 29.51 -4.32
CA ALA A 250 25.45 28.55 -3.90
C ALA A 250 24.85 27.15 -3.66
N GLY A 251 25.53 26.12 -4.16
CA GLY A 251 25.11 24.72 -4.00
C GLY A 251 24.02 24.26 -4.98
N VAL A 252 23.35 25.18 -5.69
CA VAL A 252 22.37 24.84 -6.73
C VAL A 252 23.10 24.25 -7.93
N ARG A 253 22.55 23.14 -8.43
CA ARG A 253 23.04 22.44 -9.61
C ARG A 253 22.16 22.70 -10.81
N GLN A 254 20.85 22.69 -10.60
CA GLN A 254 19.89 22.88 -11.68
C GLN A 254 18.56 23.41 -11.17
N VAL A 255 17.96 24.29 -11.95
CA VAL A 255 16.56 24.68 -11.83
C VAL A 255 15.86 24.30 -13.13
N LEU A 256 14.75 23.57 -13.04
CA LEU A 256 14.01 23.10 -14.21
C LEU A 256 12.52 22.96 -13.91
N GLU A 257 11.70 23.06 -14.96
CA GLU A 257 10.29 22.69 -14.87
C GLU A 257 10.14 21.17 -14.80
N SER A 258 9.31 20.69 -13.89
CA SER A 258 8.94 19.29 -13.78
C SER A 258 7.45 19.17 -13.43
N ASN A 259 6.68 18.58 -14.33
CA ASN A 259 5.24 18.28 -14.15
C ASN A 259 4.41 19.50 -13.69
N GLY A 260 4.57 20.65 -14.34
CA GLY A 260 3.86 21.88 -13.99
C GLY A 260 4.29 22.53 -12.67
N ALA A 261 5.44 22.12 -12.11
CA ALA A 261 6.11 22.74 -10.97
C ALA A 261 7.53 23.17 -11.35
N VAL A 262 8.16 24.03 -10.54
CA VAL A 262 9.57 24.40 -10.72
C VAL A 262 10.41 23.69 -9.66
N ALA A 263 11.31 22.81 -10.09
CA ALA A 263 12.22 22.06 -9.23
C ALA A 263 13.56 22.78 -9.10
N VAL A 264 14.06 22.89 -7.87
CA VAL A 264 15.42 23.36 -7.56
C VAL A 264 16.20 22.19 -6.98
N LEU A 265 17.26 21.79 -7.67
CA LEU A 265 18.14 20.71 -7.27
C LEU A 265 19.48 21.26 -6.78
N ALA A 266 19.87 20.88 -5.56
CA ALA A 266 21.11 21.32 -4.93
C ALA A 266 21.82 20.17 -4.20
N GLN A 267 22.98 20.44 -3.62
CA GLN A 267 23.73 19.46 -2.83
C GLN A 267 23.01 19.06 -1.53
N GLY A 268 22.22 19.98 -0.95
CA GLY A 268 21.47 19.76 0.29
C GLY A 268 20.11 20.44 0.27
N TYR A 269 19.29 20.09 1.26
CA TYR A 269 17.93 20.59 1.39
C TYR A 269 17.88 22.11 1.59
N TRP A 270 18.76 22.64 2.43
CA TRP A 270 18.73 24.05 2.79
C TRP A 270 19.11 24.95 1.60
N GLU A 271 20.10 24.54 0.82
CA GLU A 271 20.51 25.21 -0.42
C GLU A 271 19.37 25.22 -1.43
N ALA A 272 18.73 24.06 -1.64
CA ALA A 272 17.60 23.93 -2.55
C ALA A 272 16.41 24.81 -2.11
N ARG A 273 16.03 24.76 -0.83
CA ARG A 273 14.91 25.52 -0.28
C ARG A 273 15.16 27.03 -0.28
N SER A 274 16.36 27.45 0.06
CA SER A 274 16.73 28.88 0.06
C SER A 274 16.72 29.44 -1.36
N ALA A 275 17.26 28.70 -2.33
CA ALA A 275 17.25 29.12 -3.74
C ALA A 275 15.85 29.10 -4.36
N ALA A 276 14.97 28.18 -3.96
CA ALA A 276 13.58 28.16 -4.42
C ALA A 276 12.80 29.43 -4.05
N ALA A 277 13.16 30.10 -2.96
CA ALA A 277 12.56 31.39 -2.57
C ALA A 277 12.97 32.56 -3.50
N LEU A 278 13.98 32.37 -4.36
CA LEU A 278 14.43 33.37 -5.33
C LEU A 278 13.76 33.24 -6.70
N LEU A 279 12.89 32.24 -6.88
CA LEU A 279 12.14 32.03 -8.11
C LEU A 279 11.07 33.11 -8.27
N GLU A 280 10.95 33.64 -9.49
CA GLU A 280 9.85 34.49 -9.89
C GLU A 280 8.94 33.65 -10.79
N ILE A 281 7.72 33.35 -10.35
CA ILE A 281 6.82 32.41 -11.02
C ILE A 281 5.45 33.04 -11.23
N GLU A 282 4.91 32.86 -12.44
CA GLU A 282 3.49 33.10 -12.74
C GLU A 282 2.76 31.80 -12.99
N TRP A 283 1.55 31.79 -12.44
CA TRP A 283 0.66 30.65 -12.44
C TRP A 283 -0.60 31.00 -13.21
N ASP A 284 -1.01 30.12 -14.12
CA ASP A 284 -2.41 30.05 -14.48
C ASP A 284 -3.16 29.46 -13.28
N LYS A 285 -4.14 30.21 -12.75
CA LYS A 285 -4.91 29.81 -11.57
C LYS A 285 -5.89 28.67 -11.88
N GLY A 286 -6.17 28.41 -13.15
CA GLY A 286 -7.03 27.33 -13.60
C GLY A 286 -8.52 27.53 -13.27
N PRO A 287 -9.35 26.52 -13.60
CA PRO A 287 -10.81 26.63 -13.54
C PRO A 287 -11.39 26.69 -12.12
N LEU A 288 -10.62 26.33 -11.10
CA LEU A 288 -11.07 26.37 -9.70
C LEU A 288 -10.61 27.63 -8.96
N ALA A 289 -10.08 28.62 -9.70
CA ALA A 289 -9.70 29.90 -9.12
C ALA A 289 -10.87 30.56 -8.38
N GLY A 290 -10.68 30.88 -7.10
CA GLY A 290 -11.71 31.49 -6.26
C GLY A 290 -12.68 30.52 -5.59
N LEU A 291 -12.52 29.20 -5.78
CA LEU A 291 -13.28 28.22 -5.02
C LEU A 291 -12.92 28.29 -3.52
N ASP A 292 -13.92 28.38 -2.66
CA ASP A 292 -13.75 28.41 -1.20
C ASP A 292 -14.66 27.40 -0.49
N SER A 293 -14.55 27.33 0.84
CA SER A 293 -15.33 26.40 1.65
C SER A 293 -16.84 26.71 1.64
N GLU A 294 -17.24 27.96 1.45
CA GLU A 294 -18.66 28.34 1.41
C GLU A 294 -19.32 27.85 0.11
N ALA A 295 -18.66 28.07 -1.03
CA ALA A 295 -19.13 27.58 -2.32
C ALA A 295 -19.23 26.05 -2.36
N ILE A 296 -18.26 25.34 -1.79
CA ILE A 296 -18.28 23.87 -1.68
C ILE A 296 -19.45 23.41 -0.80
N THR A 297 -19.62 24.02 0.38
CA THR A 297 -20.71 23.68 1.31
C THR A 297 -22.08 23.93 0.68
N ALA A 298 -22.24 25.05 -0.04
CA ALA A 298 -23.46 25.37 -0.76
C ALA A 298 -23.74 24.35 -1.88
N GLY A 299 -22.71 23.89 -2.59
CA GLY A 299 -22.80 22.81 -3.57
C GLY A 299 -23.30 21.51 -2.97
N GLN A 300 -22.70 21.06 -1.86
CA GLN A 300 -23.12 19.85 -1.15
C GLN A 300 -24.58 19.91 -0.70
N ARG A 301 -25.01 21.06 -0.16
CA ARG A 301 -26.41 21.25 0.26
C ARG A 301 -27.39 21.18 -0.91
N ARG A 302 -27.03 21.75 -2.07
CA ARG A 302 -27.87 21.64 -3.28
C ARG A 302 -28.05 20.18 -3.69
N VAL A 303 -26.95 19.43 -3.80
CA VAL A 303 -26.99 18.01 -4.18
C VAL A 303 -27.79 17.18 -3.17
N LEU A 304 -27.63 17.46 -1.86
CA LEU A 304 -28.36 16.76 -0.80
C LEU A 304 -29.88 16.98 -0.89
N ALA A 305 -30.32 18.13 -1.41
CA ALA A 305 -31.73 18.49 -1.58
C ALA A 305 -32.38 17.92 -2.85
N GLU A 306 -31.61 17.44 -3.83
CA GLU A 306 -32.15 16.87 -5.07
C GLU A 306 -32.77 15.48 -4.86
N GLU A 307 -32.45 14.80 -3.76
CA GLU A 307 -32.90 13.43 -3.43
C GLU A 307 -32.64 12.37 -4.53
N THR A 308 -31.72 12.65 -5.45
CA THR A 308 -31.31 11.77 -6.57
C THR A 308 -30.23 10.75 -6.19
N GLY A 309 -29.91 10.64 -4.90
CA GLY A 309 -28.85 9.77 -4.39
C GLY A 309 -29.14 8.27 -4.58
N ARG A 310 -28.07 7.47 -4.61
CA ARG A 310 -28.19 6.01 -4.67
C ARG A 310 -28.47 5.44 -3.27
N VAL A 311 -29.44 4.53 -3.17
CA VAL A 311 -29.65 3.74 -1.96
C VAL A 311 -28.51 2.74 -1.82
N VAL A 312 -27.69 2.92 -0.78
CA VAL A 312 -26.55 2.03 -0.46
C VAL A 312 -26.92 0.95 0.55
N ARG A 313 -27.98 1.18 1.34
CA ARG A 313 -28.47 0.25 2.36
C ARG A 313 -29.93 0.60 2.70
N GLU A 314 -30.77 -0.42 2.79
CA GLU A 314 -32.16 -0.32 3.21
C GLU A 314 -32.49 -1.59 3.99
N ASP A 315 -32.81 -1.45 5.27
CA ASP A 315 -33.10 -2.57 6.18
C ASP A 315 -34.39 -2.30 6.95
N GLY A 316 -35.27 -3.30 7.00
CA GLY A 316 -36.52 -3.22 7.76
C GLY A 316 -37.68 -2.57 6.99
N GLU A 317 -38.72 -2.19 7.74
CA GLU A 317 -39.91 -1.52 7.23
C GLU A 317 -40.04 -0.14 7.88
N GLU A 318 -40.71 0.79 7.20
CA GLU A 318 -41.02 2.12 7.75
C GLU A 318 -41.85 2.00 9.04
N PRO A 319 -41.66 2.90 10.03
CA PRO A 319 -42.46 2.91 11.25
C PRO A 319 -43.96 2.96 10.94
N ALA A 320 -44.74 2.11 11.62
CA ALA A 320 -46.18 2.07 11.42
C ALA A 320 -46.82 3.44 11.73
N ALA A 321 -47.81 3.83 10.93
CA ALA A 321 -48.47 5.13 11.08
C ALA A 321 -49.00 5.34 12.51
N GLY A 322 -48.67 6.49 13.10
CA GLY A 322 -49.07 6.84 14.47
C GLY A 322 -48.18 6.28 15.59
N THR A 323 -47.13 5.51 15.28
CA THR A 323 -46.18 5.01 16.30
C THR A 323 -45.03 5.98 16.60
N VAL A 324 -44.74 6.90 15.68
CA VAL A 324 -43.69 7.92 15.87
C VAL A 324 -44.21 9.02 16.78
N ALA A 325 -43.65 9.11 17.99
CA ALA A 325 -43.95 10.16 18.95
C ALA A 325 -43.06 11.40 18.77
N ARG A 326 -41.83 11.21 18.28
CA ARG A 326 -40.86 12.29 18.06
C ARG A 326 -39.94 11.99 16.88
N SER A 327 -39.74 12.98 16.02
CA SER A 327 -38.71 12.97 14.97
C SER A 327 -37.61 13.98 15.28
N LEU A 328 -36.37 13.62 15.00
CA LEU A 328 -35.20 14.50 15.07
C LEU A 328 -34.49 14.52 13.73
N SER A 329 -34.21 15.71 13.22
CA SER A 329 -33.42 15.89 12.00
C SER A 329 -32.22 16.78 12.27
N ALA A 330 -31.07 16.44 11.69
CA ALA A 330 -29.84 17.23 11.80
C ALA A 330 -28.99 17.17 10.53
N GLU A 331 -28.38 18.30 10.18
CA GLU A 331 -27.34 18.40 9.16
C GLU A 331 -25.96 18.33 9.84
N TYR A 332 -25.12 17.43 9.37
CA TYR A 332 -23.73 17.27 9.82
C TYR A 332 -22.80 17.61 8.66
N ARG A 333 -21.67 18.24 8.98
CA ARG A 333 -20.61 18.51 8.00
C ARG A 333 -19.24 18.20 8.58
N VAL A 334 -18.35 17.73 7.72
CA VAL A 334 -16.93 17.58 8.01
C VAL A 334 -16.12 18.31 6.95
N PRO A 335 -15.08 19.07 7.33
CA PRO A 335 -14.26 19.80 6.37
C PRO A 335 -13.28 18.87 5.64
N TYR A 336 -12.57 19.41 4.65
CA TYR A 336 -11.35 18.79 4.18
C TYR A 336 -10.33 18.72 5.31
N VAL A 337 -9.61 17.60 5.39
CA VAL A 337 -8.62 17.42 6.44
C VAL A 337 -7.37 16.80 5.84
N ALA A 338 -6.25 17.48 6.09
CA ALA A 338 -4.93 16.99 5.78
C ALA A 338 -4.59 15.80 6.68
N HIS A 339 -3.84 14.85 6.13
CA HIS A 339 -3.33 13.70 6.87
C HIS A 339 -2.30 14.13 7.91
N ALA A 340 -1.51 15.16 7.59
CA ALA A 340 -0.51 15.76 8.47
C ALA A 340 0.40 14.72 9.15
N ALA A 341 0.87 13.73 8.37
CA ALA A 341 1.86 12.75 8.82
C ALA A 341 3.11 13.46 9.33
N LEU A 342 3.71 13.03 10.45
CA LEU A 342 4.87 13.71 11.04
C LEU A 342 6.05 13.81 10.08
N GLU A 343 6.26 12.77 9.27
CA GLU A 343 7.21 12.78 8.15
C GLU A 343 6.52 13.30 6.87
N PRO A 344 6.90 14.48 6.34
CA PRO A 344 6.42 14.98 5.05
C PRO A 344 6.74 14.02 3.89
N MET A 345 6.01 14.15 2.78
CA MET A 345 6.27 13.35 1.58
C MET A 345 7.72 13.50 1.09
N ASN A 346 8.36 12.36 0.84
CA ASN A 346 9.75 12.29 0.41
C ASN A 346 10.04 10.95 -0.27
N ALA A 347 11.01 10.95 -1.18
CA ALA A 347 11.51 9.75 -1.85
C ALA A 347 12.92 9.99 -2.38
N VAL A 348 13.69 8.91 -2.53
CA VAL A 348 14.93 8.89 -3.30
C VAL A 348 14.73 8.05 -4.55
N ALA A 349 15.18 8.54 -5.70
CA ALA A 349 15.23 7.74 -6.91
C ALA A 349 16.62 7.81 -7.56
N SER A 350 17.03 6.71 -8.18
CA SER A 350 18.23 6.60 -9.00
C SER A 350 17.87 5.94 -10.33
N VAL A 351 17.81 6.74 -11.39
CA VAL A 351 17.50 6.27 -12.75
C VAL A 351 18.80 6.18 -13.55
N THR A 352 19.04 5.01 -14.14
CA THR A 352 20.21 4.75 -15.00
C THR A 352 19.77 4.10 -16.31
N ALA A 353 20.72 3.83 -17.20
CA ALA A 353 20.43 3.09 -18.43
C ALA A 353 19.96 1.64 -18.18
N SER A 354 20.27 1.06 -17.02
CA SER A 354 19.89 -0.33 -16.69
C SER A 354 18.52 -0.45 -16.00
N GLY A 355 17.93 0.66 -15.54
CA GLY A 355 16.66 0.64 -14.82
C GLY A 355 16.52 1.77 -13.81
N ALA A 356 15.66 1.55 -12.82
CA ALA A 356 15.42 2.51 -11.75
C ALA A 356 15.37 1.83 -10.37
N GLU A 357 15.92 2.52 -9.39
CA GLU A 357 15.76 2.18 -7.97
C GLU A 357 15.06 3.33 -7.26
N VAL A 358 14.08 3.00 -6.42
CA VAL A 358 13.27 3.98 -5.68
C VAL A 358 13.19 3.57 -4.21
N TRP A 359 13.62 4.46 -3.30
CA TRP A 359 13.43 4.33 -1.86
C TRP A 359 12.32 5.26 -1.43
N ALA A 360 11.23 4.68 -0.92
CA ALA A 360 10.05 5.45 -0.55
C ALA A 360 9.26 4.78 0.57
N GLY A 361 8.85 5.57 1.55
CA GLY A 361 7.81 5.18 2.47
C GLY A 361 6.46 5.17 1.75
N ASN A 362 5.90 3.99 1.48
CA ASN A 362 4.72 3.83 0.62
C ASN A 362 3.76 2.75 1.17
N GLN A 363 2.51 2.78 0.73
CA GLN A 363 1.49 1.79 1.12
C GLN A 363 1.21 0.72 0.06
N ALA A 364 1.72 0.86 -1.16
CA ALA A 364 1.47 -0.06 -2.27
C ALA A 364 2.68 -0.16 -3.24
N PRO A 365 3.75 -0.89 -2.89
CA PRO A 365 5.00 -0.84 -3.63
C PRO A 365 4.93 -1.46 -5.03
N ASP A 366 4.02 -2.40 -5.27
CA ASP A 366 3.76 -2.98 -6.60
C ASP A 366 3.11 -1.97 -7.56
N VAL A 367 2.17 -1.17 -7.07
CA VAL A 367 1.59 -0.05 -7.82
C VAL A 367 2.66 0.99 -8.11
N LEU A 368 3.52 1.32 -7.14
CA LEU A 368 4.65 2.23 -7.35
C LEU A 368 5.59 1.71 -8.45
N GLN A 369 5.98 0.44 -8.38
CA GLN A 369 6.82 -0.20 -9.39
C GLN A 369 6.21 -0.07 -10.79
N GLY A 370 4.91 -0.36 -10.91
CA GLY A 370 4.15 -0.22 -12.14
C GLY A 370 4.14 1.22 -12.68
N LEU A 371 3.86 2.21 -11.83
CA LEU A 371 3.84 3.62 -12.22
C LEU A 371 5.22 4.13 -12.67
N VAL A 372 6.29 3.70 -12.02
CA VAL A 372 7.67 4.04 -12.40
C VAL A 372 8.04 3.38 -13.73
N ALA A 373 7.73 2.10 -13.91
CA ALA A 373 7.95 1.38 -15.17
C ALA A 373 7.20 2.05 -16.34
N ARG A 374 5.99 2.55 -16.08
CA ARG A 374 5.19 3.34 -17.02
C ARG A 374 5.85 4.67 -17.36
N LEU A 375 6.22 5.46 -16.36
CA LEU A 375 6.86 6.77 -16.52
C LEU A 375 8.18 6.71 -17.30
N LEU A 376 8.94 5.63 -17.08
CA LEU A 376 10.24 5.43 -17.72
C LEU A 376 10.18 4.62 -19.02
N GLU A 377 9.01 4.07 -19.36
CA GLU A 377 8.83 3.18 -20.51
C GLU A 377 9.74 1.93 -20.48
N ILE A 378 10.05 1.41 -19.29
CA ILE A 378 10.86 0.20 -19.07
C ILE A 378 10.04 -0.94 -18.46
N GLU A 379 10.48 -2.18 -18.57
CA GLU A 379 9.76 -3.32 -17.95
C GLU A 379 9.76 -3.24 -16.41
N PRO A 380 8.68 -3.67 -15.72
CA PRO A 380 8.59 -3.63 -14.25
C PRO A 380 9.74 -4.32 -13.53
N GLN A 381 10.28 -5.43 -14.06
CA GLN A 381 11.44 -6.10 -13.46
C GLN A 381 12.74 -5.27 -13.48
N ASN A 382 12.79 -4.20 -14.28
CA ASN A 382 13.92 -3.25 -14.29
C ASN A 382 13.69 -2.09 -13.29
N VAL A 383 12.66 -2.17 -12.45
CA VAL A 383 12.37 -1.21 -11.39
C VAL A 383 12.44 -1.92 -10.05
N ARG A 384 13.31 -1.44 -9.16
CA ARG A 384 13.37 -1.90 -7.77
C ARG A 384 12.74 -0.85 -6.86
N VAL A 385 11.82 -1.31 -6.01
CA VAL A 385 11.17 -0.48 -5.00
C VAL A 385 11.62 -0.95 -3.63
N HIS A 386 12.40 -0.11 -2.97
CA HIS A 386 12.88 -0.29 -1.61
C HIS A 386 11.91 0.41 -0.65
N SER A 387 10.96 -0.35 -0.10
CA SER A 387 10.07 0.20 0.93
C SER A 387 10.85 0.51 2.20
N THR A 388 10.67 1.70 2.74
CA THR A 388 11.28 2.15 3.99
C THR A 388 10.23 2.28 5.11
N TYR A 389 10.66 2.49 6.35
CA TYR A 389 9.73 2.90 7.40
C TYR A 389 9.05 4.22 7.04
N ILE A 390 7.84 4.44 7.59
CA ILE A 390 7.06 5.64 7.31
C ILE A 390 6.68 6.36 8.61
N GLY A 391 6.89 7.67 8.66
CA GLY A 391 6.58 8.53 9.81
C GLY A 391 5.11 8.97 9.82
N GLY A 392 4.21 8.02 9.61
CA GLY A 392 2.78 8.23 9.43
C GLY A 392 2.36 8.29 7.96
N ALA A 393 1.08 7.98 7.71
CA ALA A 393 0.50 8.08 6.37
C ALA A 393 -0.99 8.38 6.41
N PHE A 394 -1.77 7.67 7.24
CA PHE A 394 -3.22 7.85 7.39
C PHE A 394 -4.00 7.73 6.06
N GLY A 395 -3.44 7.04 5.06
CA GLY A 395 -3.98 6.94 3.70
C GLY A 395 -3.19 7.73 2.65
N ARG A 396 -2.42 8.74 3.06
CA ARG A 396 -1.69 9.65 2.17
C ARG A 396 -0.69 8.95 1.25
N ARG A 397 0.04 7.97 1.77
CA ARG A 397 1.14 7.29 1.07
C ARG A 397 0.67 6.15 0.14
N THR A 398 -0.65 6.08 -0.10
CA THR A 398 -1.21 5.33 -1.25
C THR A 398 -1.14 6.16 -2.54
N TYR A 399 -1.07 7.49 -2.44
CA TYR A 399 -0.72 8.39 -3.53
C TYR A 399 0.81 8.52 -3.60
N MET A 400 1.37 8.48 -4.80
CA MET A 400 2.80 8.19 -5.03
C MET A 400 3.50 9.24 -5.90
N GLU A 401 2.85 10.38 -6.13
CA GLU A 401 3.34 11.46 -6.96
C GLU A 401 4.70 11.98 -6.51
N PHE A 402 4.96 12.05 -5.20
CA PHE A 402 6.26 12.46 -4.65
C PHE A 402 7.42 11.54 -5.06
N ALA A 403 7.15 10.23 -5.23
CA ALA A 403 8.14 9.27 -5.70
C ALA A 403 8.35 9.36 -7.21
N LEU A 404 7.27 9.61 -7.97
CA LEU A 404 7.34 9.85 -9.40
C LEU A 404 8.07 11.15 -9.74
N GLU A 405 7.92 12.20 -8.92
CA GLU A 405 8.73 13.42 -9.00
C GLU A 405 10.22 13.11 -8.86
N ALA A 406 10.62 12.32 -7.86
CA ALA A 406 12.01 11.93 -7.67
C ALA A 406 12.56 11.15 -8.89
N VAL A 407 11.77 10.23 -9.44
CA VAL A 407 12.13 9.48 -10.64
C VAL A 407 12.29 10.38 -11.87
N ALA A 408 11.33 11.27 -12.12
CA ALA A 408 11.38 12.20 -13.25
C ALA A 408 12.60 13.11 -13.17
N LEU A 409 12.90 13.64 -11.97
CA LEU A 409 14.05 14.49 -11.73
C LEU A 409 15.37 13.72 -11.88
N SER A 410 15.47 12.52 -11.31
CA SER A 410 16.66 11.67 -11.44
C SER A 410 16.96 11.34 -12.91
N ARG A 411 15.93 11.01 -13.70
CA ARG A 411 16.05 10.81 -15.15
C ARG A 411 16.54 12.07 -15.85
N ALA A 412 15.99 13.23 -15.51
CA ALA A 412 16.30 14.50 -16.18
C ALA A 412 17.74 14.95 -15.94
N VAL A 413 18.29 14.72 -14.74
CA VAL A 413 19.63 15.20 -14.35
C VAL A 413 20.71 14.12 -14.46
N GLY A 414 20.34 12.85 -14.65
CA GLY A 414 21.28 11.74 -14.76
C GLY A 414 22.03 11.43 -13.47
N ALA A 415 21.43 11.72 -12.31
CA ALA A 415 22.00 11.46 -10.98
C ALA A 415 20.89 11.03 -10.00
N PRO A 416 21.24 10.38 -8.87
CA PRO A 416 20.25 10.11 -7.82
C PRO A 416 19.66 11.41 -7.27
N VAL A 417 18.35 11.44 -7.03
CA VAL A 417 17.63 12.62 -6.51
C VAL A 417 16.79 12.23 -5.30
N LYS A 418 16.98 12.96 -4.20
CA LYS A 418 16.11 12.95 -3.02
C LYS A 418 15.13 14.12 -3.12
N VAL A 419 13.85 13.83 -3.30
CA VAL A 419 12.77 14.82 -3.20
C VAL A 419 12.32 14.92 -1.74
N ILE A 420 12.24 16.14 -1.23
CA ILE A 420 11.72 16.43 0.12
C ILE A 420 10.67 17.53 0.02
N TRP A 421 9.43 17.22 0.41
CA TRP A 421 8.40 18.22 0.54
C TRP A 421 8.57 18.97 1.87
N SER A 422 8.39 20.29 1.84
CA SER A 422 8.26 21.06 3.08
C SER A 422 6.93 20.75 3.77
N ARG A 423 6.80 21.06 5.07
CA ARG A 423 5.51 20.90 5.77
C ARG A 423 4.41 21.75 5.12
N GLU A 424 4.76 22.94 4.65
CA GLU A 424 3.83 23.84 3.98
C GLU A 424 3.35 23.25 2.66
N ASP A 425 4.25 22.63 1.89
CA ASP A 425 3.89 21.98 0.62
C ASP A 425 3.08 20.70 0.87
N ASP A 426 3.50 19.87 1.82
CA ASP A 426 2.80 18.65 2.26
C ASP A 426 1.36 18.95 2.70
N THR A 427 1.17 20.03 3.46
CA THR A 427 -0.17 20.44 3.89
C THR A 427 -0.98 21.02 2.73
N ARG A 428 -0.39 21.92 1.92
CA ARG A 428 -1.10 22.63 0.83
C ARG A 428 -1.49 21.71 -0.32
N HIS A 429 -0.63 20.75 -0.66
CA HIS A 429 -0.80 19.82 -1.77
C HIS A 429 -1.13 18.40 -1.28
N ASP A 430 -1.78 18.29 -0.12
CA ASP A 430 -2.26 17.02 0.38
C ASP A 430 -3.38 16.45 -0.52
N HIS A 431 -3.53 15.14 -0.52
CA HIS A 431 -4.73 14.47 -0.98
C HIS A 431 -5.75 14.44 0.15
N TYR A 432 -6.28 15.61 0.52
CA TYR A 432 -7.16 15.75 1.69
C TYR A 432 -8.29 14.72 1.73
N ARG A 433 -8.60 14.22 2.93
CA ARG A 433 -9.88 13.53 3.14
C ARG A 433 -10.99 14.49 2.70
N PRO A 434 -11.92 14.07 1.84
CA PRO A 434 -12.86 15.00 1.25
C PRO A 434 -13.82 15.58 2.29
N ALA A 435 -14.20 16.83 2.11
CA ALA A 435 -15.33 17.40 2.83
C ALA A 435 -16.61 16.61 2.49
N ALA A 436 -17.46 16.42 3.49
CA ALA A 436 -18.72 15.69 3.32
C ALA A 436 -19.84 16.34 4.14
N MET A 437 -21.07 16.17 3.67
CA MET A 437 -22.28 16.61 4.34
C MET A 437 -23.26 15.46 4.47
N ALA A 438 -23.96 15.38 5.58
CA ALA A 438 -25.03 14.41 5.79
C ALA A 438 -26.28 15.08 6.36
N SER A 439 -27.45 14.71 5.86
CA SER A 439 -28.73 14.95 6.51
C SER A 439 -29.18 13.63 7.12
N MET A 440 -29.49 13.64 8.42
CA MET A 440 -29.95 12.45 9.12
C MET A 440 -31.27 12.73 9.84
N ARG A 441 -32.19 11.78 9.78
CA ARG A 441 -33.44 11.76 10.55
C ARG A 441 -33.49 10.52 11.43
N ALA A 442 -33.96 10.68 12.66
CA ALA A 442 -34.25 9.58 13.57
C ALA A 442 -35.66 9.75 14.14
N ASP A 443 -36.46 8.69 14.07
CA ASP A 443 -37.85 8.64 14.50
C ASP A 443 -37.96 7.75 15.75
N PHE A 444 -38.60 8.27 16.80
CA PHE A 444 -38.67 7.63 18.12
C PHE A 444 -40.12 7.39 18.55
N GLY A 445 -40.34 6.26 19.22
CA GLY A 445 -41.58 5.95 19.92
C GLY A 445 -41.77 6.74 21.21
N ASP A 446 -42.94 6.61 21.81
CA ASP A 446 -43.29 7.21 23.11
C ASP A 446 -42.44 6.65 24.27
N ASP A 447 -41.99 5.40 24.15
CA ASP A 447 -41.04 4.74 25.04
C ASP A 447 -39.57 5.17 24.83
N GLY A 448 -39.33 6.08 23.87
CA GLY A 448 -38.00 6.59 23.54
C GLY A 448 -37.14 5.66 22.69
N LYS A 449 -37.67 4.52 22.22
CA LYS A 449 -36.93 3.64 21.31
C LYS A 449 -36.87 4.20 19.89
N LEU A 450 -35.75 3.93 19.21
CA LEU A 450 -35.58 4.23 17.80
C LEU A 450 -36.47 3.30 16.97
N LEU A 451 -37.35 3.88 16.17
CA LEU A 451 -38.23 3.18 15.24
C LEU A 451 -37.72 3.26 13.80
N GLY A 452 -37.12 4.40 13.43
CA GLY A 452 -36.61 4.63 12.08
C GLY A 452 -35.36 5.49 12.08
N TRP A 453 -34.48 5.25 11.13
CA TRP A 453 -33.28 6.06 10.88
C TRP A 453 -33.06 6.20 9.38
N ASP A 454 -33.03 7.44 8.91
CA ASP A 454 -32.71 7.81 7.54
C ASP A 454 -31.43 8.65 7.52
N ALA A 455 -30.56 8.40 6.55
CA ALA A 455 -29.33 9.16 6.36
C ALA A 455 -29.02 9.32 4.88
N ARG A 456 -28.85 10.58 4.46
CA ARG A 456 -28.41 10.96 3.12
C ARG A 456 -27.06 11.65 3.22
N VAL A 457 -26.10 11.21 2.43
CA VAL A 457 -24.72 11.69 2.51
C VAL A 457 -24.26 12.14 1.13
N VAL A 458 -23.62 13.31 1.07
CA VAL A 458 -22.94 13.83 -0.11
C VAL A 458 -21.45 13.90 0.20
N ALA A 459 -20.66 13.11 -0.52
CA ALA A 459 -19.21 13.09 -0.44
C ALA A 459 -18.60 12.67 -1.80
N PRO A 460 -17.45 13.23 -2.19
CA PRO A 460 -16.65 12.68 -3.28
C PRO A 460 -16.28 11.20 -3.05
N SER A 461 -16.36 10.38 -4.10
CA SER A 461 -15.94 8.99 -4.07
C SER A 461 -14.41 8.86 -3.96
N VAL A 462 -13.96 8.24 -2.86
CA VAL A 462 -12.55 7.87 -2.66
C VAL A 462 -12.12 6.80 -3.67
N MET A 463 -12.98 5.81 -3.92
CA MET A 463 -12.65 4.73 -4.85
C MET A 463 -12.51 5.23 -6.28
N ASN A 464 -13.34 6.19 -6.72
CA ASN A 464 -13.19 6.81 -8.04
C ASN A 464 -11.83 7.51 -8.15
N THR A 465 -11.45 8.26 -7.10
CA THR A 465 -10.14 8.91 -7.03
C THR A 465 -8.99 7.89 -7.08
N MET A 466 -9.13 6.74 -6.41
CA MET A 466 -8.13 5.68 -6.38
C MET A 466 -8.04 4.90 -7.70
N VAL A 467 -9.16 4.70 -8.42
CA VAL A 467 -9.17 4.06 -9.74
C VAL A 467 -8.34 4.87 -10.73
N GLY A 468 -8.44 6.19 -10.74
CA GLY A 468 -7.59 7.03 -11.60
C GLY A 468 -6.09 6.79 -11.40
N VAL A 469 -5.66 6.47 -10.17
CA VAL A 469 -4.26 6.17 -9.83
C VAL A 469 -3.85 4.75 -10.21
N MET A 470 -4.72 3.76 -9.96
CA MET A 470 -4.41 2.33 -10.18
C MET A 470 -4.62 1.88 -11.62
N LEU A 471 -5.59 2.46 -12.33
CA LEU A 471 -5.99 2.02 -13.66
C LEU A 471 -4.87 2.07 -14.71
N PRO A 472 -3.98 3.09 -14.75
CA PRO A 472 -2.80 3.07 -15.62
C PRO A 472 -1.89 1.85 -15.42
N VAL A 473 -1.83 1.32 -14.19
CA VAL A 473 -1.04 0.12 -13.86
C VAL A 473 -1.77 -1.16 -14.28
N MET A 474 -3.10 -1.20 -14.14
CA MET A 474 -3.91 -2.38 -14.48
C MET A 474 -4.12 -2.55 -16.00
N LEU A 475 -4.07 -1.46 -16.77
CA LEU A 475 -4.22 -1.51 -18.22
C LEU A 475 -2.97 -2.12 -18.88
N PRO A 476 -3.09 -2.77 -20.06
CA PRO A 476 -1.93 -3.21 -20.85
C PRO A 476 -1.02 -2.05 -21.27
N ARG A 477 0.27 -2.32 -21.53
CA ARG A 477 1.24 -1.25 -21.83
C ARG A 477 0.88 -0.37 -23.03
N TRP A 478 0.27 -0.98 -24.03
CA TRP A 478 -0.19 -0.34 -25.26
C TRP A 478 -1.48 0.48 -25.11
N ALA A 479 -2.20 0.37 -23.97
CA ALA A 479 -3.43 1.11 -23.75
C ALA A 479 -3.14 2.60 -23.43
N PRO A 480 -3.82 3.55 -24.09
CA PRO A 480 -3.61 4.97 -23.83
C PRO A 480 -4.04 5.36 -22.41
N LEU A 481 -3.25 6.22 -21.76
CA LEU A 481 -3.49 6.68 -20.37
C LEU A 481 -4.83 7.44 -20.21
N GLY A 482 -5.39 7.99 -21.29
CA GLY A 482 -6.69 8.71 -21.27
C GLY A 482 -7.93 7.81 -21.23
N VAL A 483 -7.79 6.48 -21.34
CA VAL A 483 -8.94 5.54 -21.35
C VAL A 483 -9.62 5.45 -19.98
N GLY A 484 -8.97 5.91 -18.90
CA GLY A 484 -9.56 5.91 -17.56
C GLY A 484 -10.84 6.72 -17.43
N SER A 485 -10.87 7.90 -18.06
CA SER A 485 -12.06 8.76 -18.15
C SER A 485 -13.27 8.08 -18.83
N VAL A 486 -13.02 7.04 -19.64
CA VAL A 486 -14.05 6.27 -20.37
C VAL A 486 -14.48 5.03 -19.59
N ILE A 487 -13.59 4.45 -18.78
CA ILE A 487 -13.84 3.25 -17.97
C ILE A 487 -14.52 3.61 -16.65
N GLU A 488 -14.18 4.73 -16.01
CA GLU A 488 -14.76 5.18 -14.74
C GLU A 488 -16.32 5.18 -14.75
N PRO A 489 -17.01 5.75 -15.76
CA PRO A 489 -18.48 5.71 -15.83
C PRO A 489 -19.06 4.30 -16.07
N LEU A 490 -18.25 3.39 -16.63
CA LEU A 490 -18.63 2.02 -16.99
C LEU A 490 -18.53 1.08 -15.78
N VAL A 491 -17.53 1.28 -14.91
CA VAL A 491 -17.32 0.52 -13.66
C VAL A 491 -18.20 1.06 -12.52
N ALA A 492 -18.46 2.37 -12.50
CA ALA A 492 -19.45 3.03 -11.63
C ALA A 492 -20.86 2.38 -11.65
N ARG A 493 -21.22 1.71 -12.75
CA ARG A 493 -22.49 0.96 -12.86
C ARG A 493 -22.53 -0.31 -12.02
N TYR A 494 -21.38 -0.85 -11.61
CA TYR A 494 -21.24 -2.16 -10.97
C TYR A 494 -20.72 -2.10 -9.54
N ASP A 495 -20.11 -0.98 -9.10
CA ASP A 495 -19.68 -0.77 -7.72
C ASP A 495 -20.23 0.58 -7.17
N PRO A 496 -21.13 0.56 -6.16
CA PRO A 496 -21.68 1.77 -5.54
C PRO A 496 -20.64 2.70 -4.91
N THR A 497 -19.45 2.21 -4.63
CA THR A 497 -18.41 3.03 -4.02
C THR A 497 -17.66 3.90 -5.03
N LEU A 498 -17.84 3.67 -6.35
CA LEU A 498 -17.14 4.36 -7.45
C LEU A 498 -17.87 5.56 -8.05
N THR A 499 -19.11 5.82 -7.65
CA THR A 499 -19.87 7.04 -7.95
C THR A 499 -19.89 7.93 -6.73
#